data_AF-A0A372DX85-F1
#
_entry.id   AF-A0A372DX85-F1
#
_cell.length_a   1.000
_cell.length_b   1.000
_cell.length_c   1.000
_cell.angle_alpha   90.00
_cell.angle_beta   90.00
_cell.angle_gamma   90.00
#
_symmetry.space_group_name_H-M   'P 1'
#
loop_
_entity.id
_entity.type
_entity.pdbx_description
1 polymer ?
#
loop_
_entity_poly.entity_id
_entity_poly.type
_entity_poly.pdbx_seq_one_letter_code
_entity_poly.pdbx_strand_id
1 'polypeptide(L)'
;MALSAFAQPALAQQTPRELSTAPAPTLPDTTRPATPPVLAPAPVAPAPVAPAPYPRQAPLPPANTTSYSVGLKSGQVLRGYDVEVRSPVFGRTFLLVDGQQKLDLNDVRYYEDQSGFYVRTTLPGRSKRESTLRRDRVGRISLYSITQQQYSNNGIGPGGYSPYGYNPYGYGGFGGYRTVRNEYFSKDNGPIEDLSIRNLQLATTDNAGSQQLLASARRYQTLTTLSYVGAGGLLLAGVLSSLGGSNGFSVSPLMYAAIPLAIVPLAIGGKSQNNVKQALLLYNTGQ
;
A
#
# COMPACT_ATOMS: atom_id res chain seq x y z
N MET A 1 47.97 29.30 8.81
CA MET A 1 48.08 28.00 9.50
C MET A 1 46.68 27.43 9.62
N ALA A 2 46.31 26.22 9.21
CA ALA A 2 46.96 25.18 8.43
C ALA A 2 45.81 24.40 7.74
N LEU A 3 46.00 24.06 6.47
CA LEU A 3 45.20 23.11 5.70
C LEU A 3 45.38 21.70 6.26
N SER A 4 44.36 20.86 6.19
CA SER A 4 44.52 19.40 6.02
C SER A 4 43.23 18.77 5.51
N ALA A 5 43.32 18.25 4.28
CA ALA A 5 42.35 17.40 3.60
C ALA A 5 42.91 15.97 3.58
N PHE A 6 42.05 14.95 3.69
CA PHE A 6 42.32 13.56 3.27
C PHE A 6 40.97 12.97 2.85
N ALA A 7 40.71 12.75 1.55
CA ALA A 7 41.24 11.72 0.63
C ALA A 7 40.45 10.40 0.73
N GLN A 8 39.68 10.12 -0.33
CA GLN A 8 39.08 8.81 -0.64
C GLN A 8 40.15 7.90 -1.28
N PRO A 9 40.02 6.57 -1.16
CA PRO A 9 40.54 5.66 -2.16
C PRO A 9 39.40 5.14 -3.06
N ALA A 10 39.59 5.34 -4.36
CA ALA A 10 39.01 4.56 -5.44
C ALA A 10 39.99 3.46 -5.86
N LEU A 11 39.48 2.32 -6.32
CA LEU A 11 40.01 1.36 -7.32
C LEU A 11 39.29 0.02 -7.09
N ALA A 12 38.36 -0.41 -7.94
CA ALA A 12 38.49 -0.94 -9.30
C ALA A 12 38.63 -2.47 -9.34
N GLN A 13 38.25 -3.03 -10.50
CA GLN A 13 38.44 -4.40 -10.98
C GLN A 13 37.37 -5.41 -10.51
N GLN A 14 36.82 -6.30 -11.34
CA GLN A 14 37.00 -6.63 -12.75
C GLN A 14 35.82 -7.57 -13.11
N THR A 15 35.02 -7.24 -14.12
CA THR A 15 34.46 -8.25 -15.04
C THR A 15 35.59 -8.58 -16.04
N PRO A 16 35.74 -9.83 -16.56
CA PRO A 16 34.83 -10.32 -17.60
C PRO A 16 34.72 -11.87 -17.80
N ARG A 17 33.76 -12.30 -18.65
CA ARG A 17 33.83 -13.41 -19.64
C ARG A 17 34.03 -14.86 -19.13
N GLU A 18 33.59 -15.95 -19.76
CA GLU A 18 32.72 -16.27 -20.89
C GLU A 18 32.54 -17.82 -20.90
N LEU A 19 31.64 -18.29 -21.76
CA LEU A 19 31.70 -19.57 -22.51
C LEU A 19 31.43 -20.91 -21.81
N SER A 20 30.32 -21.50 -22.26
CA SER A 20 30.20 -22.86 -22.81
C SER A 20 31.42 -23.76 -22.70
N THR A 21 31.26 -24.95 -22.11
CA THR A 21 31.44 -26.23 -22.82
C THR A 21 31.08 -27.41 -21.92
N ALA A 22 30.25 -28.32 -22.42
CA ALA A 22 30.29 -29.72 -22.01
C ALA A 22 31.62 -30.35 -22.46
N PRO A 23 32.07 -31.40 -21.77
CA PRO A 23 32.37 -32.62 -22.52
C PRO A 23 31.91 -33.91 -21.82
N ALA A 24 31.43 -34.85 -22.63
CA ALA A 24 31.44 -36.30 -22.38
C ALA A 24 32.91 -36.83 -22.48
N PRO A 25 33.25 -38.12 -22.65
CA PRO A 25 32.55 -39.42 -22.51
C PRO A 25 33.39 -40.50 -21.76
N THR A 26 32.85 -41.71 -21.55
CA THR A 26 33.65 -42.95 -21.61
C THR A 26 32.79 -44.13 -22.11
N LEU A 27 33.11 -44.57 -23.33
CA LEU A 27 32.90 -45.91 -23.93
C LEU A 27 33.98 -46.89 -23.35
N PRO A 28 33.98 -48.24 -23.55
CA PRO A 28 33.66 -48.90 -24.83
C PRO A 28 33.08 -50.33 -24.85
N ASP A 29 32.64 -50.68 -26.07
CA ASP A 29 32.73 -51.97 -26.79
C ASP A 29 32.13 -53.25 -26.16
N THR A 30 31.45 -54.13 -26.91
CA THR A 30 32.06 -54.79 -28.08
C THR A 30 31.01 -55.53 -28.93
N THR A 31 31.31 -55.62 -30.23
CA THR A 31 30.79 -56.56 -31.27
C THR A 31 29.37 -56.24 -31.81
N ARG A 32 29.19 -55.91 -33.09
CA ARG A 32 29.59 -56.69 -34.29
C ARG A 32 29.46 -55.86 -35.58
N PRO A 33 30.34 -56.03 -36.60
CA PRO A 33 30.27 -55.33 -37.88
C PRO A 33 29.58 -56.13 -38.99
N ALA A 34 28.93 -55.43 -39.93
CA ALA A 34 29.18 -55.43 -41.39
C ALA A 34 27.91 -55.25 -42.25
N THR A 35 28.01 -54.22 -43.11
CA THR A 35 27.19 -53.67 -44.21
C THR A 35 27.23 -54.54 -45.51
N PRO A 36 26.67 -54.13 -46.69
CA PRO A 36 25.36 -53.54 -47.07
C PRO A 36 24.75 -54.24 -48.36
N PRO A 37 24.05 -53.59 -49.34
CA PRO A 37 22.75 -54.02 -49.92
C PRO A 37 22.83 -54.55 -51.38
N VAL A 38 21.70 -54.85 -52.06
CA VAL A 38 21.35 -54.51 -53.48
C VAL A 38 20.06 -55.20 -54.01
N LEU A 39 19.19 -54.36 -54.61
CA LEU A 39 18.01 -54.42 -55.53
C LEU A 39 17.70 -55.73 -56.31
N ALA A 40 16.46 -56.10 -56.76
CA ALA A 40 15.33 -55.38 -57.41
C ALA A 40 14.01 -56.25 -57.44
N PRO A 41 12.96 -56.03 -58.29
CA PRO A 41 11.81 -55.12 -58.13
C PRO A 41 10.37 -55.74 -58.17
N ALA A 42 9.40 -55.00 -57.58
CA ALA A 42 7.93 -54.85 -57.80
C ALA A 42 6.96 -56.06 -57.87
N PRO A 43 5.76 -55.95 -57.23
CA PRO A 43 4.59 -55.42 -57.96
C PRO A 43 3.64 -54.47 -57.17
N VAL A 44 3.31 -53.37 -57.83
CA VAL A 44 2.04 -52.60 -57.95
C VAL A 44 0.97 -52.57 -56.80
N ALA A 45 0.77 -51.33 -56.29
CA ALA A 45 -0.45 -50.66 -55.75
C ALA A 45 -1.04 -51.09 -54.38
N PRO A 46 -1.60 -50.18 -53.53
CA PRO A 46 -2.39 -48.99 -53.88
C PRO A 46 -1.95 -47.65 -53.20
N ALA A 47 -2.61 -46.57 -53.59
CA ALA A 47 -2.33 -45.17 -53.25
C ALA A 47 -2.15 -44.89 -51.73
N PRO A 48 -1.20 -44.02 -51.33
CA PRO A 48 -1.16 -43.52 -49.97
C PRO A 48 -2.32 -42.53 -49.77
N VAL A 49 -3.26 -42.95 -48.93
CA VAL A 49 -4.28 -42.10 -48.31
C VAL A 49 -3.57 -40.92 -47.66
N ALA A 50 -4.02 -39.70 -47.96
CA ALA A 50 -3.51 -38.48 -47.32
C ALA A 50 -3.53 -38.63 -45.78
N PRO A 51 -2.45 -38.26 -45.07
CA PRO A 51 -2.46 -38.32 -43.62
C PRO A 51 -3.56 -37.42 -43.07
N ALA A 52 -4.38 -37.96 -42.17
CA ALA A 52 -5.41 -37.22 -41.47
C ALA A 52 -4.81 -35.97 -40.81
N PRO A 53 -5.49 -34.81 -40.86
CA PRO A 53 -5.02 -33.62 -40.18
C PRO A 53 -4.90 -33.91 -38.68
N TYR A 54 -3.70 -33.70 -38.14
CA TYR A 54 -3.43 -33.80 -36.71
C TYR A 54 -4.54 -33.09 -35.93
N PRO A 55 -5.09 -33.68 -34.85
CA PRO A 55 -6.00 -32.96 -33.98
C PRO A 55 -5.27 -31.72 -33.48
N ARG A 56 -5.83 -30.54 -33.78
CA ARG A 56 -5.36 -29.26 -33.26
C ARG A 56 -5.23 -29.42 -31.75
N GLN A 57 -4.00 -29.35 -31.24
CA GLN A 57 -3.77 -29.23 -29.80
C GLN A 57 -4.60 -28.03 -29.34
N ALA A 58 -5.57 -28.28 -28.46
CA ALA A 58 -6.30 -27.22 -27.80
C ALA A 58 -5.26 -26.30 -27.13
N PRO A 59 -5.39 -24.97 -27.22
CA PRO A 59 -4.51 -24.07 -26.50
C PRO A 59 -4.52 -24.46 -25.03
N LEU A 60 -3.35 -24.81 -24.50
CA LEU A 60 -3.19 -25.03 -23.06
C LEU A 60 -3.74 -23.78 -22.35
N PRO A 61 -4.66 -23.91 -21.37
CA PRO A 61 -5.12 -22.77 -20.62
C PRO A 61 -3.90 -22.05 -20.04
N PRO A 62 -3.87 -20.70 -20.07
CA PRO A 62 -2.71 -19.96 -19.62
C PRO A 62 -2.38 -20.37 -18.19
N ALA A 63 -1.11 -20.68 -17.95
CA ALA A 63 -0.56 -21.03 -16.64
C ALA A 63 -0.55 -19.81 -15.71
N ASN A 64 -1.73 -19.25 -15.40
CA ASN A 64 -1.90 -18.37 -14.25
C ASN A 64 -1.96 -19.28 -13.01
N THR A 65 -0.79 -19.76 -12.60
CA THR A 65 -0.62 -20.66 -11.44
C THR A 65 -0.73 -19.93 -10.09
N THR A 66 -1.11 -18.65 -10.09
CA THR A 66 -1.31 -17.89 -8.86
C THR A 66 -2.66 -18.29 -8.27
N SER A 67 -2.66 -19.25 -7.34
CA SER A 67 -3.83 -19.55 -6.54
C SER A 67 -3.97 -18.51 -5.44
N TYR A 68 -5.06 -17.76 -5.42
CA TYR A 68 -5.48 -16.94 -4.30
C TYR A 68 -6.02 -17.79 -3.17
N SER A 69 -5.90 -17.27 -1.94
CA SER A 69 -6.37 -17.97 -0.73
C SER A 69 -7.49 -17.20 -0.03
N VAL A 70 -8.51 -17.93 0.41
CA VAL A 70 -9.64 -17.41 1.19
C VAL A 70 -9.72 -18.20 2.48
N GLY A 71 -9.43 -17.55 3.61
CA GLY A 71 -9.55 -18.14 4.93
C GLY A 71 -10.89 -17.81 5.56
N LEU A 72 -11.67 -18.82 5.90
CA LEU A 72 -12.90 -18.69 6.67
C LEU A 72 -12.62 -18.56 8.17
N LYS A 73 -13.56 -17.98 8.90
CA LYS A 73 -13.51 -17.89 10.38
C LYS A 73 -13.60 -19.27 11.04
N SER A 74 -14.18 -20.25 10.36
CA SER A 74 -14.17 -21.65 10.77
C SER A 74 -12.77 -22.29 10.76
N GLY A 75 -11.78 -21.63 10.15
CA GLY A 75 -10.42 -22.15 9.97
C GLY A 75 -10.23 -22.87 8.63
N GLN A 76 -11.29 -23.11 7.87
CA GLN A 76 -11.17 -23.67 6.53
C GLN A 76 -10.50 -22.66 5.58
N VAL A 77 -9.54 -23.13 4.79
CA VAL A 77 -8.87 -22.33 3.76
C VAL A 77 -9.25 -22.88 2.39
N LEU A 78 -9.87 -22.03 1.58
CA LEU A 78 -10.20 -22.30 0.19
C LEU A 78 -9.15 -21.67 -0.71
N ARG A 79 -8.87 -22.30 -1.85
CA ARG A 79 -7.97 -21.76 -2.86
C ARG A 79 -8.72 -21.69 -4.18
N GLY A 80 -8.53 -20.59 -4.90
CA GLY A 80 -9.11 -20.37 -6.22
C GLY A 80 -8.16 -19.58 -7.11
N TYR A 81 -8.41 -19.59 -8.40
CA TYR A 81 -7.66 -18.79 -9.39
C TYR A 81 -8.21 -17.38 -9.53
N ASP A 82 -9.49 -17.20 -9.21
CA ASP A 82 -10.14 -15.89 -9.21
C ASP A 82 -10.96 -15.66 -7.94
N VAL A 83 -10.80 -14.47 -7.36
CA VAL A 83 -11.47 -14.06 -6.13
C VAL A 83 -12.00 -12.66 -6.34
N GLU A 84 -13.34 -12.55 -6.38
CA GLU A 84 -14.02 -11.27 -6.59
C GLU A 84 -14.94 -10.94 -5.42
N VAL A 85 -14.89 -9.68 -4.97
CA VAL A 85 -15.87 -9.15 -4.01
C VAL A 85 -17.03 -8.54 -4.77
N ARG A 86 -18.25 -9.03 -4.52
CA ARG A 86 -19.48 -8.50 -5.09
C ARG A 86 -20.35 -7.90 -4.00
N SER A 87 -20.69 -6.61 -4.17
CA SER A 87 -21.64 -5.90 -3.32
C SER A 87 -22.91 -5.60 -4.12
N PRO A 88 -23.95 -6.43 -4.02
CA PRO A 88 -25.21 -6.14 -4.70
C PRO A 88 -25.87 -4.90 -4.09
N VAL A 89 -26.69 -4.20 -4.88
CA VAL A 89 -27.45 -3.01 -4.42
C VAL A 89 -28.37 -3.37 -3.25
N PHE A 90 -28.89 -4.61 -3.25
CA PHE A 90 -29.68 -5.18 -2.19
C PHE A 90 -29.05 -6.49 -1.71
N GLY A 91 -28.98 -6.67 -0.39
CA GLY A 91 -28.43 -7.87 0.24
C GLY A 91 -27.06 -7.66 0.86
N ARG A 92 -26.40 -8.77 1.20
CA ARG A 92 -25.09 -8.77 1.85
C ARG A 92 -23.98 -8.84 0.81
N THR A 93 -22.85 -8.21 1.10
CA THR A 93 -21.62 -8.39 0.32
C THR A 93 -21.15 -9.84 0.45
N PHE A 94 -20.75 -10.43 -0.67
CA PHE A 94 -20.24 -11.80 -0.74
C PHE A 94 -19.00 -11.86 -1.62
N LEU A 95 -18.26 -12.94 -1.47
CA LEU A 95 -17.06 -13.24 -2.22
C LEU A 95 -17.37 -14.40 -3.17
N LEU A 96 -16.98 -14.25 -4.44
CA LEU A 96 -17.06 -15.29 -5.46
C LEU A 96 -15.67 -15.87 -5.67
N VAL A 97 -15.53 -17.17 -5.46
CA VAL A 97 -14.31 -17.93 -5.78
C VAL A 97 -14.55 -18.69 -7.06
N ASP A 98 -13.68 -18.49 -8.06
CA ASP A 98 -13.73 -19.10 -9.40
C ASP A 98 -15.09 -18.94 -10.10
N GLY A 99 -15.85 -17.88 -9.76
CA GLY A 99 -17.17 -17.60 -10.31
C GLY A 99 -18.28 -18.59 -9.90
N GLN A 100 -17.98 -19.62 -9.11
CA GLN A 100 -18.93 -20.67 -8.74
C GLN A 100 -19.27 -20.64 -7.25
N GLN A 101 -18.26 -20.53 -6.39
CA GLN A 101 -18.46 -20.65 -4.96
C GLN A 101 -18.75 -19.29 -4.34
N LYS A 102 -19.96 -19.14 -3.79
CA LYS A 102 -20.39 -17.94 -3.07
C LYS A 102 -20.12 -18.09 -1.57
N LEU A 103 -19.38 -17.16 -1.00
CA LEU A 103 -19.08 -17.09 0.42
C LEU A 103 -19.62 -15.77 1.00
N ASP A 104 -20.39 -15.81 2.09
CA ASP A 104 -20.77 -14.58 2.79
C ASP A 104 -19.50 -13.95 3.33
N LEU A 105 -19.33 -12.64 3.07
CA LEU A 105 -18.14 -11.94 3.51
C LEU A 105 -17.99 -12.04 5.04
N ASN A 106 -19.10 -12.12 5.80
CA ASN A 106 -19.13 -12.29 7.26
C ASN A 106 -18.51 -13.59 7.77
N ASP A 107 -18.39 -14.61 6.93
CA ASP A 107 -17.74 -15.86 7.29
C ASP A 107 -16.25 -15.87 6.90
N VAL A 108 -15.81 -14.87 6.15
CA VAL A 108 -14.42 -14.71 5.70
C VAL A 108 -13.60 -13.97 6.75
N ARG A 109 -12.46 -14.56 7.14
CA ARG A 109 -11.45 -13.96 8.02
C ARG A 109 -10.41 -13.16 7.23
N TYR A 110 -9.95 -13.74 6.13
CA TYR A 110 -9.04 -13.08 5.19
C TYR A 110 -9.26 -13.61 3.78
N TYR A 111 -8.93 -12.81 2.79
CA TYR A 111 -8.93 -13.24 1.41
C TYR A 111 -7.82 -12.53 0.64
N GLU A 112 -7.38 -13.16 -0.43
CA GLU A 112 -6.43 -12.60 -1.38
C GLU A 112 -7.12 -12.49 -2.73
N ASP A 113 -6.83 -11.41 -3.44
CA ASP A 113 -7.25 -11.22 -4.82
C ASP A 113 -6.08 -10.64 -5.63
N GLN A 114 -6.34 -10.33 -6.90
CA GLN A 114 -5.35 -9.76 -7.83
C GLN A 114 -4.76 -8.42 -7.33
N SER A 115 -5.48 -7.69 -6.49
CA SER A 115 -5.09 -6.39 -5.95
C SER A 115 -4.33 -6.48 -4.62
N GLY A 116 -4.46 -7.59 -3.89
CA GLY A 116 -3.65 -7.89 -2.72
C GLY A 116 -4.37 -8.70 -1.65
N PHE A 117 -3.85 -8.61 -0.43
CA PHE A 117 -4.34 -9.37 0.71
C PHE A 117 -5.24 -8.52 1.61
N TYR A 118 -6.37 -9.07 2.02
CA TYR A 118 -7.38 -8.40 2.82
C TYR A 118 -7.70 -9.17 4.08
N VAL A 119 -7.88 -8.45 5.19
CA VAL A 119 -8.28 -9.02 6.49
C VAL A 119 -9.60 -8.40 6.91
N ARG A 120 -10.50 -9.24 7.43
CA ARG A 120 -11.72 -8.77 8.08
C ARG A 120 -11.57 -8.90 9.58
N THR A 121 -11.65 -7.76 10.26
CA THR A 121 -11.61 -7.71 11.72
C THR A 121 -12.48 -6.57 12.23
N THR A 122 -12.82 -6.62 13.50
CA THR A 122 -13.32 -5.46 14.23
C THR A 122 -12.20 -4.45 14.40
N LEU A 123 -12.45 -3.20 14.01
CA LEU A 123 -11.49 -2.11 14.19
C LEU A 123 -11.41 -1.68 15.66
N PRO A 124 -10.26 -1.19 16.14
CA PRO A 124 -10.15 -0.61 17.47
C PRO A 124 -11.07 0.61 17.61
N GLY A 125 -11.68 0.77 18.80
CA GLY A 125 -12.57 1.90 19.12
C GLY A 125 -14.03 1.51 19.31
N ARG A 126 -14.95 2.42 18.96
CA ARG A 126 -16.39 2.30 19.29
C ARG A 126 -17.20 1.45 18.32
N SER A 127 -16.66 1.12 17.14
CA SER A 127 -17.39 0.31 16.15
C SER A 127 -17.22 -1.17 16.45
N LYS A 128 -18.35 -1.87 16.69
CA LYS A 128 -18.38 -3.34 16.76
C LYS A 128 -18.51 -3.99 15.38
N ARG A 129 -18.57 -3.20 14.30
CA ARG A 129 -18.70 -3.70 12.94
C ARG A 129 -17.34 -4.13 12.42
N GLU A 130 -17.30 -5.28 11.79
CA GLU A 130 -16.14 -5.73 11.06
C GLU A 130 -15.91 -4.86 9.83
N SER A 131 -14.64 -4.60 9.58
CA SER A 131 -14.19 -3.86 8.41
C SER A 131 -13.17 -4.68 7.66
N THR A 132 -13.13 -4.49 6.34
CA THR A 132 -12.16 -5.12 5.47
C THR A 132 -10.97 -4.17 5.30
N LEU A 133 -9.80 -4.58 5.79
CA LEU A 133 -8.57 -3.83 5.64
C LEU A 133 -7.70 -4.48 4.58
N ARG A 134 -7.10 -3.67 3.71
CA ARG A 134 -6.07 -4.10 2.78
C ARG A 134 -4.72 -4.11 3.48
N ARG A 135 -3.93 -5.16 3.30
CA ARG A 135 -2.55 -5.22 3.78
C ARG A 135 -1.64 -4.49 2.80
N ASP A 136 -1.02 -3.42 3.27
CA ASP A 136 -0.10 -2.60 2.47
C ASP A 136 1.35 -3.07 2.59
N ARG A 137 1.73 -3.58 3.77
CA ARG A 137 3.10 -4.06 4.02
C ARG A 137 3.10 -5.24 4.98
N VAL A 138 3.97 -6.21 4.70
CA VAL A 138 4.21 -7.38 5.55
C VAL A 138 5.52 -7.17 6.33
N GLY A 139 5.53 -7.64 7.57
CA GLY A 139 6.70 -7.63 8.45
C GLY A 139 6.30 -7.96 9.89
N ARG A 140 7.24 -7.86 10.82
CA ARG A 140 6.93 -7.93 12.27
C ARG A 140 5.88 -6.88 12.62
N ILE A 141 5.99 -5.68 12.07
CA ILE A 141 4.86 -4.75 11.98
C ILE A 141 4.28 -4.82 10.57
N SER A 142 3.09 -5.40 10.47
CA SER A 142 2.31 -5.42 9.25
C SER A 142 1.39 -4.20 9.20
N LEU A 143 1.35 -3.52 8.06
CA LEU A 143 0.53 -2.32 7.85
C LEU A 143 -0.73 -2.68 7.07
N TYR A 144 -1.83 -2.07 7.49
CA TYR A 144 -3.14 -2.23 6.91
C TYR A 144 -3.77 -0.86 6.64
N SER A 145 -4.60 -0.75 5.61
CA SER A 145 -5.39 0.45 5.38
C SER A 145 -6.81 0.14 4.94
N ILE A 146 -7.68 1.11 5.20
CA ILE A 146 -9.04 1.14 4.68
C ILE A 146 -9.32 2.51 4.10
N THR A 147 -9.92 2.51 2.91
CA THR A 147 -10.36 3.72 2.23
C THR A 147 -11.85 3.89 2.44
N GLN A 148 -12.25 4.97 3.09
CA GLN A 148 -13.64 5.31 3.35
C GLN A 148 -14.01 6.58 2.59
N GLN A 149 -15.12 6.54 1.85
CA GLN A 149 -15.72 7.75 1.30
C GLN A 149 -16.61 8.37 2.38
N GLN A 150 -16.20 9.51 2.89
CA GLN A 150 -16.96 10.27 3.87
C GLN A 150 -17.67 11.42 3.14
N TYR A 151 -18.99 11.52 3.32
CA TYR A 151 -19.71 12.71 2.88
C TYR A 151 -19.36 13.84 3.83
N SER A 152 -18.57 14.79 3.34
CA SER A 152 -18.15 15.95 4.11
C SER A 152 -19.22 17.02 3.94
N ASN A 153 -20.20 17.02 4.85
CA ASN A 153 -21.11 18.15 5.03
C ASN A 153 -20.42 19.29 5.79
N ASN A 154 -19.23 19.68 5.35
CA ASN A 154 -18.47 20.79 5.91
C ASN A 154 -18.59 22.00 4.97
N GLY A 155 -19.83 22.41 4.69
CA GLY A 155 -20.08 23.81 4.45
C GLY A 155 -20.04 24.48 5.82
N ILE A 156 -18.88 25.03 6.21
CA ILE A 156 -18.66 26.03 7.26
C ILE A 156 -17.15 26.33 7.27
N GLY A 157 -16.79 27.48 6.72
CA GLY A 157 -15.55 28.18 7.09
C GLY A 157 -15.59 28.58 8.57
N PRO A 158 -14.47 29.02 9.15
CA PRO A 158 -14.34 29.17 10.60
C PRO A 158 -15.37 30.17 11.17
N GLY A 159 -16.35 29.68 11.94
CA GLY A 159 -17.31 30.50 12.69
C GLY A 159 -18.81 30.15 12.61
N GLY A 160 -19.21 29.03 12.01
CA GLY A 160 -20.63 28.74 11.75
C GLY A 160 -21.43 28.17 12.92
N TYR A 161 -21.83 29.02 13.86
CA TYR A 161 -23.10 28.85 14.58
C TYR A 161 -24.08 29.87 14.00
N SER A 162 -25.09 29.42 13.25
CA SER A 162 -26.25 30.26 12.96
C SER A 162 -27.52 29.41 12.88
N PRO A 163 -28.41 29.50 13.88
CA PRO A 163 -29.76 28.96 13.78
C PRO A 163 -30.71 29.83 12.95
N TYR A 164 -30.34 31.08 12.63
CA TYR A 164 -31.17 32.03 11.89
C TYR A 164 -30.27 33.05 11.19
N GLY A 165 -30.08 32.93 9.89
CA GLY A 165 -29.22 33.84 9.13
C GLY A 165 -29.46 33.78 7.64
N TYR A 166 -30.46 34.52 7.19
CA TYR A 166 -30.72 34.82 5.78
C TYR A 166 -29.53 35.64 5.23
N ASN A 167 -28.68 35.01 4.41
CA ASN A 167 -27.58 35.69 3.73
C ASN A 167 -27.85 35.70 2.20
N PRO A 168 -28.23 36.84 1.60
CA PRO A 168 -28.65 36.90 0.20
C PRO A 168 -27.50 36.84 -0.85
N TYR A 169 -26.22 36.75 -0.44
CA TYR A 169 -25.08 36.70 -1.38
C TYR A 169 -23.94 35.77 -0.93
N GLY A 170 -24.26 34.59 -0.41
CA GLY A 170 -23.27 33.54 -0.11
C GLY A 170 -23.25 32.46 -1.20
N TYR A 171 -22.24 32.48 -2.06
CA TYR A 171 -21.96 31.40 -3.02
C TYR A 171 -21.88 30.06 -2.27
N GLY A 172 -22.76 29.13 -2.68
CA GLY A 172 -23.00 27.85 -2.00
C GLY A 172 -21.75 26.98 -1.89
N GLY A 173 -21.41 26.61 -0.65
CA GLY A 173 -20.47 25.53 -0.39
C GLY A 173 -21.11 24.20 -0.78
N PHE A 174 -20.76 23.69 -1.96
CA PHE A 174 -21.13 22.34 -2.37
C PHE A 174 -20.48 21.33 -1.41
N GLY A 175 -21.30 20.60 -0.65
CA GLY A 175 -20.87 19.45 0.13
C GLY A 175 -20.20 18.43 -0.78
N GLY A 176 -18.98 18.02 -0.42
CA GLY A 176 -18.15 17.13 -1.23
C GLY A 176 -17.97 15.77 -0.56
N TYR A 177 -17.78 14.72 -1.37
CA TYR A 177 -17.25 13.45 -0.86
C TYR A 177 -15.74 13.60 -0.65
N ARG A 178 -15.28 13.33 0.56
CA ARG A 178 -13.86 13.22 0.88
C ARG A 178 -13.50 11.76 1.05
N THR A 179 -12.55 11.30 0.27
CA THR A 179 -11.92 10.01 0.49
C THR A 179 -10.92 10.13 1.64
N VAL A 180 -11.15 9.40 2.73
CA VAL A 180 -10.27 9.32 3.89
C VAL A 180 -9.64 7.93 3.92
N ARG A 181 -8.31 7.87 3.95
CA ARG A 181 -7.57 6.63 4.15
C ARG A 181 -7.16 6.55 5.61
N ASN A 182 -7.66 5.53 6.31
CA ASN A 182 -7.24 5.24 7.67
C ASN A 182 -6.21 4.11 7.63
N GLU A 183 -5.15 4.25 8.41
CA GLU A 183 -4.04 3.32 8.47
C GLU A 183 -4.00 2.64 9.85
N TYR A 184 -3.68 1.36 9.85
CA TYR A 184 -3.64 0.48 11.01
C TYR A 184 -2.38 -0.37 10.95
N PHE A 185 -2.01 -0.97 12.07
CA PHE A 185 -0.92 -1.94 12.11
C PHE A 185 -1.23 -3.12 13.01
N SER A 186 -0.51 -4.22 12.80
CA SER A 186 -0.48 -5.37 13.71
C SER A 186 0.97 -5.74 13.95
N LYS A 187 1.33 -5.98 15.22
CA LYS A 187 2.65 -6.45 15.63
C LYS A 187 2.61 -7.97 15.80
N ASP A 188 3.53 -8.69 15.17
CA ASP A 188 3.77 -10.13 15.30
C ASP A 188 2.47 -10.95 15.14
N ASN A 189 1.59 -10.54 14.20
CA ASN A 189 0.24 -11.08 13.96
C ASN A 189 -0.75 -10.96 15.14
N GLY A 190 -0.49 -10.05 16.07
CA GLY A 190 -1.37 -9.67 17.16
C GLY A 190 -2.59 -8.84 16.72
N PRO A 191 -3.31 -8.23 17.69
CA PRO A 191 -4.48 -7.42 17.39
C PRO A 191 -4.13 -6.23 16.48
N ILE A 192 -5.11 -5.81 15.68
CA ILE A 192 -4.97 -4.64 14.80
C ILE A 192 -5.23 -3.38 15.62
N GLU A 193 -4.29 -2.46 15.58
CA GLU A 193 -4.29 -1.19 16.30
C GLU A 193 -4.21 0.00 15.33
N ASP A 194 -4.67 1.17 15.79
CA ASP A 194 -4.57 2.41 15.02
C ASP A 194 -3.11 2.78 14.77
N LEU A 195 -2.77 3.18 13.53
CA LEU A 195 -1.45 3.69 13.20
C LEU A 195 -1.24 5.08 13.79
N SER A 196 -0.83 5.12 15.05
CA SER A 196 -0.46 6.35 15.75
C SER A 196 0.97 6.25 16.26
N ILE A 197 1.67 7.39 16.35
CA ILE A 197 3.05 7.42 16.88
C ILE A 197 3.08 6.81 18.29
N ARG A 198 2.05 7.08 19.10
CA ARG A 198 1.95 6.53 20.46
C ARG A 198 1.88 5.01 20.46
N ASN A 199 1.01 4.42 19.65
CA ASN A 199 0.87 2.96 19.59
C ASN A 199 2.12 2.32 18.98
N LEU A 200 2.72 2.94 17.94
CA LEU A 200 3.98 2.49 17.38
C LEU A 200 5.13 2.54 18.39
N GLN A 201 5.20 3.59 19.23
CA GLN A 201 6.19 3.67 20.31
C GLN A 201 5.98 2.54 21.32
N LEU A 202 4.75 2.18 21.66
CA LEU A 202 4.50 1.03 22.55
C LEU A 202 4.85 -0.29 21.87
N ALA A 203 4.55 -0.43 20.57
CA ALA A 203 4.81 -1.62 19.81
C ALA A 203 6.30 -1.81 19.44
N THR A 204 7.13 -0.78 19.50
CA THR A 204 8.56 -0.87 19.11
C THR A 204 9.50 -0.65 20.30
N THR A 205 9.05 -0.88 21.53
CA THR A 205 9.87 -0.70 22.75
C THR A 205 11.11 -1.58 22.76
N ASP A 206 11.10 -2.67 22.00
CA ASP A 206 12.20 -3.61 21.78
C ASP A 206 13.25 -3.12 20.75
N ASN A 207 13.06 -1.98 20.10
CA ASN A 207 14.02 -1.42 19.13
C ASN A 207 14.34 0.06 19.40
N ALA A 208 15.51 0.32 19.98
CA ALA A 208 15.94 1.68 20.33
C ALA A 208 16.07 2.62 19.12
N GLY A 209 16.47 2.11 17.95
CA GLY A 209 16.60 2.91 16.73
C GLY A 209 15.24 3.41 16.22
N SER A 210 14.24 2.54 16.18
CA SER A 210 12.87 2.91 15.81
C SER A 210 12.27 3.89 16.81
N GLN A 211 12.55 3.74 18.12
CA GLN A 211 12.11 4.67 19.16
C GLN A 211 12.60 6.09 18.93
N GLN A 212 13.88 6.26 18.58
CA GLN A 212 14.46 7.59 18.35
C GLN A 212 13.80 8.29 17.15
N LEU A 213 13.53 7.55 16.08
CA LEU A 213 12.84 8.08 14.89
C LEU A 213 11.39 8.46 15.21
N LEU A 214 10.67 7.63 15.97
CA LEU A 214 9.30 7.92 16.41
C LEU A 214 9.23 9.11 17.38
N ALA A 215 10.19 9.22 18.30
CA ALA A 215 10.29 10.37 19.20
C ALA A 215 10.54 11.67 18.42
N SER A 216 11.39 11.61 17.40
CA SER A 216 11.63 12.74 16.49
C SER A 216 10.36 13.10 15.71
N ALA A 217 9.64 12.11 15.16
CA ALA A 217 8.37 12.32 14.49
C ALA A 217 7.33 13.01 15.41
N ARG A 218 7.22 12.59 16.67
CA ARG A 218 6.34 13.23 17.66
C ARG A 218 6.69 14.69 17.88
N ARG A 219 7.98 15.02 18.04
CA ARG A 219 8.45 16.41 18.19
C ARG A 219 8.04 17.25 16.98
N TYR A 220 8.22 16.73 15.76
CA TYR A 220 7.78 17.44 14.55
C TYR A 220 6.27 17.66 14.52
N GLN A 221 5.45 16.66 14.89
CA GLN A 221 4.01 16.84 14.99
C GLN A 221 3.64 17.94 15.99
N THR A 222 4.23 17.93 17.18
CA THR A 222 3.99 18.96 18.19
C THR A 222 4.37 20.36 17.70
N LEU A 223 5.52 20.50 17.04
CA LEU A 223 5.95 21.78 16.46
C LEU A 223 4.98 22.26 15.37
N THR A 224 4.52 21.36 14.50
CA THR A 224 3.52 21.68 13.49
C THR A 224 2.21 22.13 14.13
N THR A 225 1.69 21.41 15.14
CA THR A 225 0.47 21.80 15.86
C THR A 225 0.63 23.17 16.53
N LEU A 226 1.75 23.41 17.20
CA LEU A 226 2.04 24.70 17.83
C LEU A 226 2.11 25.83 16.79
N SER A 227 2.71 25.59 15.63
CA SER A 227 2.76 26.59 14.56
C SER A 227 1.36 26.92 14.02
N TYR A 228 0.47 25.94 13.87
CA TYR A 228 -0.91 26.19 13.45
C TYR A 228 -1.70 26.97 14.50
N VAL A 229 -1.57 26.60 15.79
CA VAL A 229 -2.26 27.31 16.88
C VAL A 229 -1.73 28.74 17.02
N GLY A 230 -0.41 28.92 16.92
CA GLY A 230 0.23 30.23 16.96
C GLY A 230 -0.18 31.11 15.78
N ALA A 231 -0.12 30.59 14.55
CA ALA A 231 -0.54 31.32 13.36
C ALA A 231 -2.04 31.66 13.40
N GLY A 232 -2.90 30.71 13.79
CA GLY A 232 -4.34 30.95 13.96
C GLY A 232 -4.64 32.00 15.03
N GLY A 233 -3.94 31.95 16.17
CA GLY A 233 -4.07 32.93 17.24
C GLY A 233 -3.64 34.33 16.81
N LEU A 234 -2.52 34.45 16.09
CA LEU A 234 -2.03 35.73 15.56
C LEU A 234 -2.95 36.31 14.49
N LEU A 235 -3.51 35.48 13.61
CA LEU A 235 -4.50 35.91 12.62
C LEU A 235 -5.78 36.41 13.30
N LEU A 236 -6.30 35.67 14.29
CA LEU A 236 -7.47 36.09 15.07
C LEU A 236 -7.21 37.41 15.79
N ALA A 237 -6.06 37.54 16.46
CA ALA A 237 -5.66 38.77 17.14
C ALA A 237 -5.49 39.94 16.17
N GLY A 238 -4.92 39.70 14.99
CA GLY A 238 -4.77 40.71 13.94
C GLY A 238 -6.11 41.23 13.41
N VAL A 239 -7.10 40.35 13.22
CA VAL A 239 -8.46 40.72 12.80
C VAL A 239 -9.19 41.49 13.89
N LEU A 240 -9.15 41.02 15.15
CA LEU A 240 -9.77 41.73 16.27
C LEU A 240 -9.14 43.10 16.50
N SER A 241 -7.82 43.21 16.36
CA SER A 241 -7.10 44.48 16.44
C SER A 241 -7.42 45.43 15.28
N SER A 242 -7.75 44.93 14.08
CA SER A 242 -8.12 45.79 12.94
C SER A 242 -9.56 46.31 13.02
N LEU A 243 -10.44 45.60 13.72
CA LEU A 243 -11.84 46.01 13.94
C LEU A 243 -12.00 47.01 15.10
N GLY A 244 -11.08 47.00 16.07
CA GLY A 244 -11.07 47.95 17.21
C GLY A 244 -10.41 49.30 16.92
N GLY A 245 -9.76 49.47 15.77
CA GLY A 245 -9.06 50.70 15.39
C GLY A 245 -9.95 51.66 14.61
N SER A 246 -10.53 52.66 15.28
CA SER A 246 -11.26 53.77 14.66
C SER A 246 -10.27 54.74 13.98
N ASN A 247 -9.88 54.46 12.73
CA ASN A 247 -9.52 55.41 11.65
C ASN A 247 -8.48 54.78 10.69
N GLY A 248 -8.95 54.43 9.48
CA GLY A 248 -8.11 54.05 8.34
C GLY A 248 -7.78 52.55 8.25
N PHE A 249 -7.84 52.03 7.03
CA PHE A 249 -7.39 50.68 6.67
C PHE A 249 -5.87 50.56 6.88
N SER A 250 -5.44 50.40 8.14
CA SER A 250 -4.06 50.04 8.48
C SER A 250 -3.99 48.52 8.56
N VAL A 251 -3.30 47.91 7.59
CA VAL A 251 -3.01 46.47 7.63
C VAL A 251 -2.07 46.26 8.81
N SER A 252 -2.55 45.57 9.86
CA SER A 252 -1.77 45.32 11.07
C SER A 252 -0.44 44.63 10.72
N PRO A 253 0.71 45.08 11.26
CA PRO A 253 2.02 44.43 11.07
C PRO A 253 2.02 42.93 11.41
N LEU A 254 1.07 42.48 12.24
CA LEU A 254 0.85 41.08 12.57
C LEU A 254 0.41 40.24 11.37
N MET A 255 -0.29 40.82 10.39
CA MET A 255 -0.65 40.15 9.14
C MET A 255 0.60 39.81 8.30
N TYR A 256 1.60 40.68 8.29
CA TYR A 256 2.87 40.41 7.59
C TYR A 256 3.72 39.36 8.31
N ALA A 257 3.66 39.30 9.65
CA ALA A 257 4.29 38.23 10.43
C ALA A 257 3.60 36.86 10.25
N ALA A 258 2.32 36.83 9.89
CA ALA A 258 1.56 35.60 9.69
C ALA A 258 1.94 34.83 8.41
N ILE A 259 2.39 35.53 7.35
CA ILE A 259 2.73 34.93 6.05
C ILE A 259 3.86 33.87 6.17
N PRO A 260 5.03 34.14 6.79
CA PRO A 260 6.06 33.12 6.95
C PRO A 260 5.63 31.97 7.87
N LEU A 261 4.84 32.24 8.91
CA LEU A 261 4.35 31.22 9.83
C LEU A 261 3.33 30.26 9.18
N ALA A 262 2.56 30.71 8.20
CA ALA A 262 1.61 29.88 7.47
C ALA A 262 2.26 28.88 6.49
N ILE A 263 3.50 29.13 6.06
CA ILE A 263 4.23 28.27 5.10
C ILE A 263 4.97 27.12 5.80
N VAL A 264 5.45 27.36 7.02
CA VAL A 264 6.24 26.38 7.81
C VAL A 264 5.59 24.99 7.95
N PRO A 265 4.27 24.83 8.15
CA PRO A 265 3.65 23.52 8.29
C PRO A 265 3.78 22.61 7.06
N LEU A 266 3.81 23.17 5.85
CA LEU A 266 3.87 22.40 4.60
C LEU A 266 5.23 21.69 4.42
N ALA A 267 6.32 22.33 4.86
CA ALA A 267 7.66 21.76 4.78
C ALA A 267 7.98 20.75 5.90
N ILE A 268 7.36 20.89 7.08
CA ILE A 268 7.68 20.07 8.26
C ILE A 268 6.81 18.82 8.34
N GLY A 269 5.54 18.86 7.88
CA GLY A 269 4.63 17.72 7.94
C GLY A 269 5.18 16.46 7.26
N GLY A 270 5.87 16.62 6.12
CA GLY A 270 6.50 15.51 5.40
C GLY A 270 7.60 14.79 6.20
N LYS A 271 8.35 15.53 7.05
CA LYS A 271 9.43 14.94 7.86
C LYS A 271 8.91 13.97 8.91
N SER A 272 7.78 14.28 9.54
CA SER A 272 7.16 13.36 10.51
C SER A 272 6.78 12.03 9.86
N GLN A 273 6.13 12.07 8.70
CA GLN A 273 5.71 10.85 8.00
C GLN A 273 6.91 10.02 7.53
N ASN A 274 7.96 10.69 7.04
CA ASN A 274 9.19 10.02 6.63
C ASN A 274 9.87 9.31 7.80
N ASN A 275 9.96 9.95 8.96
CA ASN A 275 10.52 9.34 10.16
C ASN A 275 9.71 8.12 10.63
N VAL A 276 8.37 8.18 10.57
CA VAL A 276 7.51 7.02 10.88
C VAL A 276 7.77 5.87 9.90
N LYS A 277 7.82 6.16 8.59
CA LYS A 277 8.12 5.15 7.56
C LYS A 277 9.49 4.52 7.75
N GLN A 278 10.51 5.32 8.05
CA GLN A 278 11.86 4.85 8.33
C GLN A 278 11.92 4.02 9.62
N ALA A 279 11.22 4.43 10.68
CA ALA A 279 11.14 3.66 11.92
C ALA A 279 10.54 2.28 11.70
N LEU A 280 9.47 2.20 10.90
CA LEU A 280 8.82 0.94 10.53
C LEU A 280 9.69 0.06 9.64
N LEU A 281 10.38 0.66 8.67
CA LEU A 281 11.34 -0.06 7.84
C LEU A 281 12.46 -0.63 8.70
N LEU A 282 13.11 0.20 9.52
CA LEU A 282 14.19 -0.20 10.42
C LEU A 282 13.75 -1.31 11.37
N TYR A 283 12.53 -1.23 11.90
CA TYR A 283 12.00 -2.26 12.80
C TYR A 283 11.80 -3.60 12.08
N ASN A 284 11.30 -3.56 10.84
CA ASN A 284 11.06 -4.76 10.05
C ASN A 284 12.33 -5.36 9.44
N THR A 285 13.39 -4.56 9.24
CA THR A 285 14.67 -5.01 8.65
C THR A 285 15.77 -5.27 9.68
N GLY A 286 15.66 -4.75 10.90
CA GLY A 286 16.74 -4.72 11.90
C GLY A 286 16.96 -6.02 12.67
N GLN A 287 16.97 -7.16 11.99
CA GLN A 287 17.47 -8.43 12.50
C GLN A 287 18.73 -8.84 11.75
#